data_AF-A0A914BYN0-F1
#
_entry.id   AF-A0A914BYN0-F1
#
_cell.length_a   1.000
_cell.length_b   1.000
_cell.length_c   1.000
_cell.angle_alpha   90.00
_cell.angle_beta   90.00
_cell.angle_gamma   90.00
#
_symmetry.space_group_name_H-M   'P 1'
#
loop_
_entity.id
_entity.type
_entity.pdbx_description
1 polymer ?
#
loop_
_entity_poly.entity_id
_entity_poly.type
_entity_poly.pdbx_seq_one_letter_code
_entity_poly.pdbx_strand_id
1 'polypeptide(L)'
;MRFITFLVASFIIWPSVFSVTPKDVCLKKITKLLSTFLTSLQLGKALDGMFTDGYNGNADFEDVLANVQDTIYSGLTNTQLMTAMNIMGGLNNDLGSADASTALENLMSAIQTALFPNAQKIFVKIQSMKTAGKPKAKCLQKGYKMMNKIFTKGKVKKILQQVKDSVGTKSWNSVQTRMSGVLKFSQYTLT
;
A
#
# COMPACT_ATOMS: atom_id res chain seq x y z
N MET A 1 -31.33 -32.97 -43.29
CA MET A 1 -30.52 -32.98 -42.04
C MET A 1 -29.85 -31.63 -41.88
N ARG A 2 -30.53 -30.72 -41.16
CA ARG A 2 -30.06 -29.41 -40.72
C ARG A 2 -29.74 -29.54 -39.23
N PHE A 3 -28.50 -29.84 -38.83
CA PHE A 3 -28.12 -29.80 -37.41
C PHE A 3 -26.60 -29.72 -37.14
N ILE A 4 -25.74 -29.60 -38.15
CA ILE A 4 -24.27 -29.51 -37.95
C ILE A 4 -23.74 -28.26 -38.67
N THR A 5 -24.31 -27.11 -38.31
CA THR A 5 -23.91 -25.80 -38.83
C THR A 5 -23.74 -24.79 -37.70
N PHE A 6 -23.40 -25.20 -36.46
CA PHE A 6 -23.44 -24.24 -35.34
C PHE A 6 -22.42 -24.34 -34.20
N LEU A 7 -21.39 -25.19 -34.23
CA LEU A 7 -20.60 -25.37 -32.98
C LEU A 7 -19.06 -25.49 -33.07
N VAL A 8 -18.41 -25.14 -34.18
CA VAL A 8 -16.93 -25.09 -34.18
C VAL A 8 -16.33 -23.91 -34.96
N ALA A 9 -17.16 -22.97 -35.43
CA ALA A 9 -16.70 -21.82 -36.22
C ALA A 9 -16.50 -20.52 -35.40
N SER A 10 -16.53 -20.57 -34.07
CA SER A 10 -16.50 -19.33 -33.28
C SER A 10 -15.92 -19.50 -31.88
N PHE A 11 -14.66 -19.93 -31.80
CA PHE A 11 -13.77 -19.45 -30.74
C PHE A 11 -12.42 -19.16 -31.37
N ILE A 12 -12.39 -18.05 -32.11
CA ILE A 12 -11.18 -17.27 -32.33
C ILE A 12 -10.59 -17.07 -30.93
N ILE A 13 -9.45 -17.70 -30.68
CA ILE A 13 -8.59 -17.43 -29.53
C ILE A 13 -8.11 -16.00 -29.75
N TRP A 14 -8.92 -15.03 -29.34
CA TRP A 14 -8.42 -13.72 -29.00
C TRP A 14 -7.41 -13.98 -27.88
N PRO A 15 -6.12 -13.65 -28.06
CA PRO A 15 -5.29 -13.46 -26.88
C PRO A 15 -6.06 -12.44 -26.04
N SER A 16 -6.54 -12.86 -24.88
CA SER A 16 -7.07 -11.95 -23.89
C SER A 16 -5.95 -10.98 -23.61
N VAL A 17 -6.02 -9.81 -24.25
CA VAL A 17 -5.13 -8.70 -23.99
C VAL A 17 -5.47 -8.34 -22.56
N PHE A 18 -4.73 -8.89 -21.59
CA PHE A 18 -4.89 -8.56 -20.18
C PHE A 18 -4.63 -7.07 -20.09
N SER A 19 -5.69 -6.27 -20.14
CA SER A 19 -5.57 -4.83 -20.08
C SER A 19 -5.07 -4.51 -18.68
N VAL A 20 -3.81 -4.07 -18.57
CA VAL A 20 -3.19 -3.72 -17.29
C VAL A 20 -4.07 -2.67 -16.61
N THR A 21 -4.68 -3.03 -15.49
CA THR A 21 -5.60 -2.12 -14.80
C THR A 21 -4.81 -1.08 -14.00
N PRO A 22 -5.41 0.09 -13.69
CA PRO A 22 -4.77 1.05 -12.79
C PRO A 22 -4.38 0.46 -11.43
N LYS A 23 -5.12 -0.54 -10.97
CA LYS A 23 -4.82 -1.32 -9.76
C LYS A 23 -3.53 -2.11 -9.94
N ASP A 24 -3.39 -2.85 -11.04
CA ASP A 24 -2.17 -3.63 -11.32
C ASP A 24 -0.93 -2.75 -11.38
N VAL A 25 -1.03 -1.58 -12.01
CA VAL A 25 0.08 -0.60 -12.05
C VAL A 25 0.43 -0.11 -10.64
N CYS A 26 -0.58 0.14 -9.81
CA CYS A 26 -0.39 0.64 -8.44
C CYS A 26 0.28 -0.41 -7.56
N LEU A 27 -0.22 -1.65 -7.61
CA LEU A 27 0.33 -2.76 -6.85
C LEU A 27 1.77 -3.05 -7.26
N LYS A 28 2.07 -3.08 -8.57
CA LYS A 28 3.44 -3.24 -9.08
C LYS A 28 4.37 -2.11 -8.61
N LYS A 29 3.89 -0.86 -8.55
CA LYS A 29 4.68 0.26 -8.05
C LYS A 29 4.98 0.12 -6.56
N ILE A 30 3.98 -0.22 -5.74
CA ILE A 30 4.15 -0.37 -4.29
C ILE A 30 5.11 -1.53 -3.99
N THR A 31 4.96 -2.69 -4.64
CA THR A 31 5.90 -3.82 -4.43
C THR A 31 7.29 -3.52 -4.97
N LYS A 32 7.41 -2.76 -6.07
CA LYS A 32 8.73 -2.36 -6.60
C LYS A 32 9.47 -1.39 -5.68
N LEU A 33 8.76 -0.42 -5.11
CA LEU A 33 9.32 0.71 -4.36
C LEU A 33 9.42 0.48 -2.85
N LEU A 34 8.44 -0.21 -2.26
CA LEU A 34 8.28 -0.26 -0.81
C LEU A 34 8.57 -1.63 -0.23
N SER A 35 7.86 -2.68 -0.66
CA SER A 35 7.86 -3.93 0.11
C SER A 35 8.06 -5.20 -0.72
N THR A 36 8.88 -6.11 -0.21
CA THR A 36 8.90 -7.55 -0.56
C THR A 36 8.04 -8.38 0.39
N PHE A 37 7.58 -7.79 1.50
CA PHE A 37 6.91 -8.48 2.58
C PHE A 37 5.44 -8.69 2.28
N LEU A 38 4.71 -7.64 1.87
CA LEU A 38 3.30 -7.79 1.49
C LEU A 38 3.14 -8.24 0.04
N THR A 39 2.30 -9.25 -0.17
CA THR A 39 1.92 -9.71 -1.51
C THR A 39 1.03 -8.68 -2.22
N SER A 40 0.99 -8.72 -3.56
CA SER A 40 0.07 -7.88 -4.33
C SER A 40 -1.41 -8.11 -3.97
N LEU A 41 -1.76 -9.32 -3.51
CA LEU A 41 -3.10 -9.65 -3.05
C LEU A 41 -3.43 -8.92 -1.73
N GLN A 42 -2.55 -8.99 -0.73
CA GLN A 42 -2.72 -8.31 0.55
C GLN A 42 -2.81 -6.79 0.36
N LEU A 43 -1.90 -6.22 -0.44
CA LEU A 43 -1.92 -4.80 -0.80
C LEU A 43 -3.19 -4.41 -1.57
N GLY A 44 -3.67 -5.29 -2.47
CA GLY A 44 -4.89 -5.08 -3.23
C GLY A 44 -6.13 -5.02 -2.34
N LYS A 45 -6.24 -5.92 -1.36
CA LYS A 45 -7.34 -5.91 -0.39
C LYS A 45 -7.34 -4.63 0.46
N ALA A 46 -6.18 -4.25 0.99
CA ALA A 46 -6.04 -3.03 1.78
C ALA A 46 -6.45 -1.77 1.00
N LEU A 47 -5.98 -1.62 -0.25
CA LEU A 47 -6.34 -0.46 -1.09
C LEU A 47 -7.80 -0.47 -1.55
N ASP A 48 -8.37 -1.64 -1.83
CA ASP A 48 -9.80 -1.76 -2.17
C ASP A 48 -10.69 -1.36 -0.98
N GLY A 49 -10.33 -1.78 0.23
CA GLY A 49 -10.97 -1.35 1.48
C GLY A 49 -10.89 0.16 1.65
N MET A 50 -9.68 0.70 1.59
CA MET A 50 -9.42 2.15 1.72
C MET A 50 -10.26 3.00 0.74
N PHE A 51 -10.33 2.61 -0.54
CA PHE A 51 -11.14 3.34 -1.53
C PHE A 51 -12.64 3.07 -1.41
N THR A 52 -13.03 1.92 -0.86
CA THR A 52 -14.44 1.62 -0.54
C THR A 52 -14.92 2.47 0.62
N ASP A 53 -14.13 2.65 1.66
CA ASP A 53 -14.48 3.51 2.80
C ASP A 53 -14.59 4.96 2.36
N GLY A 54 -13.63 5.43 1.55
CA GLY A 54 -13.70 6.73 0.89
C GLY A 54 -14.95 6.90 0.02
N TYR A 55 -15.42 5.84 -0.66
CA TYR A 55 -16.66 5.86 -1.44
C TYR A 55 -17.91 5.89 -0.56
N ASN A 56 -17.91 5.16 0.55
CA ASN A 56 -19.06 5.09 1.45
C ASN A 56 -19.31 6.44 2.14
N GLY A 57 -18.27 7.27 2.29
CA GLY A 57 -18.37 8.58 2.92
C GLY A 57 -18.10 8.54 4.43
N ASN A 58 -17.62 7.41 4.93
CA ASN A 58 -17.41 7.16 6.35
C ASN A 58 -16.09 7.74 6.90
N ALA A 59 -15.32 8.46 6.08
CA ALA A 59 -13.87 8.45 6.27
C ALA A 59 -13.35 9.68 7.04
N ASP A 60 -13.37 9.59 8.36
CA ASP A 60 -12.16 10.03 9.06
C ASP A 60 -10.99 9.17 8.54
N PHE A 61 -9.88 9.81 8.20
CA PHE A 61 -8.75 9.08 7.64
C PHE A 61 -8.13 8.14 8.69
N GLU A 62 -8.23 8.49 9.98
CA GLU A 62 -7.75 7.63 11.07
C GLU A 62 -8.49 6.29 11.07
N ASP A 63 -9.83 6.29 10.95
CA ASP A 63 -10.64 5.08 10.84
C ASP A 63 -10.27 4.26 9.60
N VAL A 64 -10.09 4.92 8.46
CA VAL A 64 -9.69 4.25 7.22
C VAL A 64 -8.30 3.62 7.36
N LEU A 65 -7.39 4.29 8.07
CA LEU A 65 -6.06 3.76 8.31
C LEU A 65 -6.10 2.55 9.25
N ALA A 66 -6.90 2.60 10.32
CA ALA A 66 -7.16 1.48 11.20
C ALA A 66 -7.70 0.27 10.41
N ASN A 67 -8.71 0.46 9.56
CA ASN A 67 -9.24 -0.60 8.70
C ASN A 67 -8.18 -1.19 7.76
N VAL A 68 -7.30 -0.34 7.20
CA VAL A 68 -6.18 -0.78 6.37
C VAL A 68 -5.18 -1.61 7.18
N GLN A 69 -4.84 -1.17 8.39
CA GLN A 69 -3.95 -1.90 9.31
C GLN A 69 -4.54 -3.26 9.68
N ASP A 70 -5.81 -3.31 10.07
CA ASP A 70 -6.51 -4.54 10.40
C ASP A 70 -6.59 -5.50 9.21
N THR A 71 -6.87 -4.98 8.01
CA THR A 71 -6.88 -5.78 6.77
C THR A 71 -5.50 -6.35 6.46
N ILE A 72 -4.44 -5.59 6.70
CA ILE A 72 -3.06 -6.06 6.51
C ILE A 72 -2.74 -7.13 7.55
N TYR A 73 -2.99 -6.85 8.83
CA TYR A 73 -2.64 -7.72 9.96
C TYR A 73 -3.37 -9.06 9.89
N SER A 74 -4.70 -9.04 9.69
CA SER A 74 -5.51 -10.25 9.49
C SER A 74 -5.11 -11.05 8.25
N GLY A 75 -4.48 -10.40 7.27
CA GLY A 75 -4.00 -11.03 6.06
C GLY A 75 -2.61 -11.64 6.16
N LEU A 76 -1.85 -11.42 7.24
CA LEU A 76 -0.48 -11.90 7.37
C LEU A 76 -0.42 -13.42 7.58
N THR A 77 0.56 -14.06 6.93
CA THR A 77 0.92 -15.46 7.17
C THR A 77 1.73 -15.60 8.46
N ASN A 78 1.81 -16.81 9.01
CA ASN A 78 2.66 -17.10 10.18
C ASN A 78 4.14 -16.72 9.93
N THR A 79 4.65 -16.90 8.72
CA THR A 79 6.03 -16.49 8.38
C THR A 79 6.20 -14.98 8.43
N GLN A 80 5.21 -14.23 7.93
CA GLN A 80 5.20 -12.77 7.99
C GLN A 80 5.09 -12.27 9.44
N LEU A 81 4.23 -12.89 10.26
CA LEU A 81 4.10 -12.58 11.68
C LEU A 81 5.40 -12.85 12.45
N MET A 82 6.03 -14.01 12.26
CA MET A 82 7.34 -14.32 12.87
C MET A 82 8.43 -13.33 12.42
N THR A 83 8.41 -12.92 11.15
CA THR A 83 9.34 -11.90 10.66
C THR A 83 9.11 -10.57 11.38
N ALA A 84 7.86 -10.14 11.57
CA ALA A 84 7.54 -8.93 12.34
C ALA A 84 7.99 -9.02 13.80
N MET A 85 7.80 -10.19 14.44
CA MET A 85 8.29 -10.43 15.81
C MET A 85 9.82 -10.39 15.90
N ASN A 86 10.52 -10.99 14.93
CA ASN A 86 11.99 -10.95 14.87
C ASN A 86 12.53 -9.54 14.66
N ILE A 87 11.82 -8.71 13.87
CA ILE A 87 12.15 -7.30 13.71
C ILE A 87 12.03 -6.58 15.05
N MET A 88 10.90 -6.73 15.74
CA MET A 88 10.69 -6.08 17.03
C MET A 88 11.70 -6.56 18.09
N GLY A 89 11.99 -7.86 18.15
CA GLY A 89 13.03 -8.40 19.02
C GLY A 89 14.42 -7.84 18.71
N GLY A 90 14.76 -7.70 17.43
CA GLY A 90 16.01 -7.08 16.99
C GLY A 90 16.11 -5.60 17.34
N LEU A 91 15.02 -4.83 17.16
CA LEU A 91 14.96 -3.42 17.55
C LEU A 91 15.10 -3.26 19.07
N ASN A 92 14.40 -4.08 19.86
CA ASN A 92 14.50 -4.07 21.32
C ASN A 92 15.92 -4.40 21.79
N ASN A 93 16.62 -5.32 21.12
CA ASN A 93 18.01 -5.65 21.45
C ASN A 93 18.98 -4.50 21.12
N ASP A 94 18.73 -3.76 20.04
CA ASP A 94 19.62 -2.67 19.60
C ASP A 94 19.39 -1.35 20.36
N LEU A 95 18.13 -1.07 20.73
CA LEU A 95 17.69 0.24 21.23
C LEU A 95 17.12 0.19 22.65
N GLY A 96 16.60 -0.96 23.09
CA GLY A 96 15.72 -1.06 24.26
C GLY A 96 14.24 -0.86 23.87
N SER A 97 13.32 -1.43 24.65
CA SER A 97 11.90 -1.50 24.30
C SER A 97 11.23 -0.14 24.11
N ALA A 98 11.59 0.86 24.92
CA ALA A 98 11.02 2.20 24.83
C ALA A 98 11.44 2.89 23.52
N ASP A 99 12.75 2.95 23.26
CA ASP A 99 13.32 3.59 22.06
C ASP A 99 12.90 2.86 20.77
N ALA A 100 12.76 1.53 20.82
CA ALA A 100 12.25 0.74 19.69
C ALA A 100 10.81 1.10 19.34
N SER A 101 9.91 1.18 20.34
CA SER A 101 8.52 1.61 20.13
C SER A 101 8.45 3.03 19.59
N THR A 102 9.18 3.98 20.19
CA THR A 102 9.23 5.37 19.73
C THR A 102 9.75 5.47 18.29
N ALA A 103 10.77 4.69 17.91
CA ALA A 103 11.29 4.67 16.54
C ALA A 103 10.24 4.18 15.52
N LEU A 104 9.46 3.15 15.87
CA LEU A 104 8.38 2.64 15.01
C LEU A 104 7.18 3.58 14.95
N GLU A 105 6.81 4.21 16.05
CA GLU A 105 5.75 5.22 16.11
C GLU A 105 6.11 6.44 15.25
N ASN A 106 7.34 6.93 15.35
CA ASN A 106 7.85 8.03 14.51
C ASN A 106 7.91 7.64 13.03
N LEU A 107 8.28 6.39 12.71
CA LEU A 107 8.21 5.86 11.36
C LEU A 107 6.77 5.89 10.82
N MET A 108 5.82 5.37 11.59
CA MET A 108 4.41 5.37 11.22
C MET A 108 3.85 6.79 11.06
N SER A 109 4.13 7.68 12.01
CA SER A 109 3.68 9.08 12.01
C SER A 109 4.21 9.84 10.79
N ALA A 110 5.48 9.66 10.42
CA ALA A 110 6.04 10.28 9.22
C ALA A 110 5.40 9.73 7.92
N ILE A 111 5.14 8.42 7.85
CA ILE A 111 4.41 7.80 6.73
C ILE A 111 2.99 8.37 6.63
N GLN A 112 2.27 8.43 7.76
CA GLN A 112 0.93 9.00 7.85
C GLN A 112 0.92 10.45 7.39
N THR A 113 1.77 11.31 7.96
CA THR A 113 1.88 12.73 7.62
C THR A 113 2.12 12.94 6.12
N ALA A 114 2.93 12.10 5.49
CA ALA A 114 3.21 12.23 4.07
C ALA A 114 2.09 11.71 3.15
N LEU A 115 1.37 10.67 3.57
CA LEU A 115 0.33 10.02 2.76
C LEU A 115 -1.06 10.62 3.00
N PHE A 116 -1.37 11.11 4.20
CA PHE A 116 -2.67 11.62 4.62
C PHE A 116 -3.24 12.68 3.67
N PRO A 117 -2.52 13.78 3.35
CA PRO A 117 -3.08 14.83 2.48
C PRO A 117 -3.37 14.33 1.07
N ASN A 118 -2.65 13.29 0.63
CA ASN A 118 -2.84 12.69 -0.67
C ASN A 118 -4.05 11.74 -0.68
N ALA A 119 -4.26 10.96 0.38
CA ALA A 119 -5.41 10.10 0.54
C ALA A 119 -6.71 10.89 0.68
N GLN A 120 -6.72 11.96 1.47
CA GLN A 120 -7.89 12.84 1.60
C GLN A 120 -8.32 13.42 0.25
N LYS A 121 -7.37 13.87 -0.58
CA LYS A 121 -7.64 14.32 -1.97
C LYS A 121 -8.26 13.23 -2.83
N ILE A 122 -7.84 11.98 -2.64
CA ILE A 122 -8.44 10.84 -3.34
C ILE A 122 -9.88 10.63 -2.86
N PHE A 123 -10.12 10.63 -1.55
CA PHE A 123 -11.46 10.41 -0.99
C PHE A 123 -12.44 11.50 -1.42
N VAL A 124 -12.07 12.78 -1.32
CA VAL A 124 -12.86 13.91 -1.84
C VAL A 124 -13.19 13.70 -3.32
N LYS A 125 -12.23 13.24 -4.13
CA LYS A 125 -12.48 12.99 -5.55
C LYS A 125 -13.43 11.82 -5.77
N ILE A 126 -13.26 10.71 -5.06
CA ILE A 126 -14.13 9.53 -5.11
C ILE A 126 -15.57 9.91 -4.72
N GLN A 127 -15.74 10.67 -3.64
CA GLN A 127 -17.05 11.16 -3.19
C GLN A 127 -17.68 12.08 -4.23
N SER A 128 -16.95 13.04 -4.79
CA SER A 128 -17.48 13.91 -5.85
C SER A 128 -17.98 13.11 -7.07
N MET A 129 -17.30 12.01 -7.41
CA MET A 129 -17.71 11.14 -8.52
C MET A 129 -18.95 10.31 -8.16
N LYS A 130 -19.06 9.85 -6.91
CA LYS A 130 -20.27 9.19 -6.40
C LYS A 130 -21.47 10.14 -6.47
N THR A 131 -21.34 11.37 -5.97
CA THR A 131 -22.40 12.39 -6.04
C THR A 131 -22.81 12.70 -7.48
N ALA A 132 -21.86 12.66 -8.42
CA ALA A 132 -22.13 12.78 -9.86
C ALA A 132 -22.66 11.48 -10.53
N GLY A 133 -23.14 10.50 -9.74
CA GLY A 133 -23.75 9.26 -10.23
C GLY A 133 -22.79 8.28 -10.90
N LYS A 134 -21.47 8.40 -10.69
CA LYS A 134 -20.52 7.46 -11.30
C LYS A 134 -20.55 6.10 -10.59
N PRO A 135 -20.51 4.98 -11.34
CA PRO A 135 -20.43 3.65 -10.76
C PRO A 135 -19.21 3.49 -9.84
N LYS A 136 -19.38 2.76 -8.73
CA LYS A 136 -18.32 2.46 -7.74
C LYS A 136 -17.01 2.04 -8.41
N ALA A 137 -17.05 1.10 -9.35
CA ALA A 137 -15.87 0.64 -10.08
C ALA A 137 -15.07 1.77 -10.75
N LYS A 138 -15.74 2.78 -11.35
CA LYS A 138 -15.07 3.93 -11.97
C LYS A 138 -14.45 4.86 -10.92
N CYS A 139 -15.09 5.03 -9.77
CA CYS A 139 -14.56 5.81 -8.66
C CYS A 139 -13.29 5.17 -8.09
N LEU A 140 -13.32 3.86 -7.83
CA LEU A 140 -12.17 3.09 -7.32
C LEU A 140 -11.00 3.12 -8.31
N GLN A 141 -11.25 2.93 -9.61
CA GLN A 141 -10.22 3.07 -10.64
C GLN A 141 -9.58 4.47 -10.64
N LYS A 142 -10.36 5.53 -10.37
CA LYS A 142 -9.82 6.88 -10.24
C LYS A 142 -8.90 7.00 -9.01
N GLY A 143 -9.29 6.40 -7.88
CA GLY A 143 -8.46 6.30 -6.68
C GLY A 143 -7.10 5.68 -6.99
N TYR A 144 -7.09 4.51 -7.63
CA TYR A 144 -5.86 3.85 -8.09
C TYR A 144 -5.03 4.72 -9.04
N LYS A 145 -5.64 5.40 -10.02
CA LYS A 145 -4.93 6.32 -10.93
C LYS A 145 -4.27 7.50 -10.19
N MET A 146 -4.92 8.01 -9.14
CA MET A 146 -4.35 9.09 -8.32
C MET A 146 -3.23 8.57 -7.41
N MET A 147 -3.43 7.41 -6.78
CA MET A 147 -2.43 6.73 -5.95
C MET A 147 -1.15 6.41 -6.73
N ASN A 148 -1.30 6.01 -7.99
CA ASN A 148 -0.19 5.80 -8.93
C ASN A 148 0.73 7.03 -9.11
N LYS A 149 0.20 8.25 -8.94
CA LYS A 149 0.98 9.49 -9.02
C LYS A 149 1.66 9.85 -7.69
N ILE A 150 1.21 9.24 -6.59
CA ILE A 150 1.72 9.50 -5.24
C ILE A 150 2.91 8.59 -4.95
N PHE A 151 2.85 7.30 -5.29
CA PHE A 151 3.99 6.39 -5.12
C PHE A 151 5.05 6.61 -6.19
N THR A 152 5.99 7.50 -5.87
CA THR A 152 7.19 7.78 -6.65
C THR A 152 8.43 7.60 -5.77
N LYS A 153 9.57 7.25 -6.39
CA LYS A 153 10.84 7.08 -5.68
C LYS A 153 11.21 8.32 -4.85
N GLY A 154 11.01 9.52 -5.41
CA GLY A 154 11.29 10.78 -4.72
C GLY A 154 10.44 11.01 -3.48
N LYS A 155 9.14 10.66 -3.52
CA LYS A 155 8.25 10.77 -2.35
C LYS A 155 8.62 9.76 -1.27
N VAL A 156 8.90 8.50 -1.64
CA VAL A 156 9.36 7.49 -0.67
C VAL A 156 10.69 7.92 -0.04
N LYS A 157 11.65 8.44 -0.83
CA LYS A 157 12.90 8.99 -0.30
C LYS A 157 12.64 10.10 0.74
N LYS A 158 11.76 11.05 0.44
CA LYS A 158 11.42 12.14 1.38
C LYS A 158 10.82 11.63 2.69
N ILE A 159 9.94 10.63 2.62
CA ILE A 159 9.36 10.00 3.81
C ILE A 159 10.48 9.37 4.65
N LEU A 160 11.32 8.54 4.05
CA LEU A 160 12.42 7.89 4.75
C LEU A 160 13.42 8.90 5.34
N GLN A 161 13.66 10.02 4.66
CA GLN A 161 14.47 11.13 5.19
C GLN A 161 13.82 11.74 6.44
N GLN A 162 12.53 12.08 6.37
CA GLN A 162 11.80 12.63 7.54
C GLN A 162 11.82 11.67 8.73
N VAL A 163 11.75 10.37 8.48
CA VAL A 163 11.89 9.35 9.52
C VAL A 163 13.28 9.40 10.13
N LYS A 164 14.34 9.34 9.30
CA LYS A 164 15.74 9.41 9.74
C LYS A 164 15.98 10.64 10.61
N ASP A 165 15.49 11.80 10.17
CA ASP A 165 15.65 13.07 10.87
C ASP A 165 14.89 13.07 12.22
N SER A 166 13.74 12.41 12.29
CA SER A 166 12.89 12.31 13.50
C SER A 166 13.43 11.33 14.55
N VAL A 167 13.89 10.15 14.13
CA VAL A 167 14.33 9.09 15.06
C VAL A 167 15.81 9.19 15.44
N GLY A 168 16.59 9.97 14.69
CA GLY A 168 18.04 10.10 14.88
C GLY A 168 18.85 8.91 14.34
N THR A 169 20.15 9.12 14.16
CA THR A 169 21.03 8.20 13.43
C THR A 169 21.10 6.79 14.03
N LYS A 170 21.15 6.67 15.37
CA LYS A 170 21.24 5.36 16.05
C LYS A 170 19.99 4.52 15.75
N SER A 171 18.82 5.07 16.04
CA SER A 171 17.53 4.39 15.81
C SER A 171 17.30 4.13 14.32
N TRP A 172 17.67 5.08 13.47
CA TRP A 172 17.58 4.91 12.02
C TRP A 172 18.41 3.72 11.51
N ASN A 173 19.65 3.56 11.98
CA ASN A 173 20.51 2.44 11.56
C ASN A 173 19.93 1.09 11.96
N SER A 174 19.35 1.00 13.16
CA SER A 174 18.66 -0.22 13.61
C SER A 174 17.39 -0.48 12.78
N VAL A 175 16.53 0.53 12.58
CA VAL A 175 15.34 0.44 11.72
C VAL A 175 15.70 -0.01 10.31
N GLN A 176 16.70 0.60 9.69
CA GLN A 176 17.16 0.26 8.35
C GLN A 176 17.64 -1.20 8.28
N THR A 177 18.42 -1.64 9.26
CA THR A 177 18.95 -3.00 9.32
C THR A 177 17.83 -4.02 9.51
N ARG A 178 17.03 -3.86 10.57
CA ARG A 178 16.01 -4.82 10.98
C ARG A 178 14.84 -4.86 9.99
N MET A 179 14.37 -3.71 9.50
CA MET A 179 13.24 -3.65 8.59
C MET A 179 13.61 -3.85 7.10
N SER A 180 14.87 -4.14 6.76
CA SER A 180 15.30 -4.36 5.37
C SER A 180 14.58 -5.52 4.65
N GLY A 181 14.08 -6.51 5.40
CA GLY A 181 13.22 -7.58 4.88
C GLY A 181 11.78 -7.15 4.58
N VAL A 182 11.36 -6.00 5.11
CA VAL A 182 10.01 -5.44 4.96
C VAL A 182 9.99 -4.26 4.00
N LEU A 183 11.03 -3.42 4.06
CA LEU A 183 11.18 -2.20 3.29
C LEU A 183 12.48 -2.19 2.48
N LYS A 184 12.39 -1.77 1.21
CA LYS A 184 13.52 -1.75 0.27
C LYS A 184 14.42 -0.51 0.46
N PHE A 185 15.00 -0.34 1.64
CA PHE A 185 15.86 0.83 1.96
C PHE A 185 17.04 1.01 1.01
N SER A 186 17.64 -0.08 0.52
CA SER A 186 18.79 -0.05 -0.39
C SER A 186 18.52 0.70 -1.71
N GLN A 187 17.26 0.96 -2.05
CA GLN A 187 16.91 1.77 -3.22
C GLN A 187 17.07 3.28 -2.98
N TYR A 188 17.29 3.72 -1.73
CA TYR A 188 17.21 5.12 -1.31
C TYR A 188 18.50 5.55 -0.61
N THR A 189 19.28 6.40 -1.29
CA THR A 189 20.39 7.13 -0.65
C THR A 189 19.80 8.33 0.10
N LEU A 190 19.81 8.28 1.42
CA LEU A 190 19.38 9.37 2.30
C LEU A 190 20.58 10.28 2.63
N THR A 191 20.32 11.57 2.75
CA THR A 191 21.32 12.57 3.15
C THR A 191 21.41 12.65 4.66
#